data_AF-A0AAD7UM26-F1
#
_entry.id   AF-A0AAD7UM26-F1
#
_cell.length_a   1.000
_cell.length_b   1.000
_cell.length_c   1.000
_cell.angle_alpha   90.00
_cell.angle_beta   90.00
_cell.angle_gamma   90.00
#
_symmetry.space_group_name_H-M   'P 1'
#
loop_
_entity.id
_entity.type
_entity.pdbx_description
1 polymer ?
#
loop_
_entity_poly.entity_id
_entity_poly.type
_entity_poly.pdbx_seq_one_letter_code
_entity_poly.pdbx_strand_id
1 'polypeptide(L)'
;MSWWRAILVAGVVNARPRTSMDCGTGVKLCGVLTLESGLGSGEYEHDLPCVHGLWPEDGSYGELLRDSECLAPDSTADPTVVYECYVSSGDDDADIISFEVHEWEKHGECAGVEDQEDYFTQICDMASDPVAIMTKTRLSGGDIYAMNDAVVAAGYEVYDVDEDDAQLLLSACSTPERTWMLSAVADFPTNCGGWDDEVTDDGDDGTDDESCVPNEHGPPCDSDDDCVGVTDCVRCAHSGYCTDVPLVALNVTSPVAKKSTN
;
A
#
# COMPACT_ATOMS: atom_id res chain seq x y z
N MET A 1 -28.59 -47.53 19.21
CA MET A 1 -29.03 -46.40 18.37
C MET A 1 -28.80 -45.14 19.17
N SER A 2 -27.66 -44.46 18.99
CA SER A 2 -27.32 -43.23 19.72
C SER A 2 -26.95 -42.17 18.70
N TRP A 3 -27.78 -41.13 18.61
CA TRP A 3 -27.57 -39.97 17.77
C TRP A 3 -26.71 -38.96 18.55
N TRP A 4 -25.52 -38.65 18.06
CA TRP A 4 -24.80 -37.45 18.49
C TRP A 4 -25.14 -36.33 17.51
N ARG A 5 -25.74 -35.25 18.02
CA ARG A 5 -25.94 -34.00 17.29
C ARG A 5 -24.61 -33.25 17.28
N ALA A 6 -24.03 -33.05 16.10
CA ALA A 6 -22.98 -32.08 15.90
C ALA A 6 -23.60 -30.68 15.99
N ILE A 7 -23.09 -29.85 16.90
CA ILE A 7 -23.38 -28.42 16.95
C ILE A 7 -22.40 -27.77 15.97
N LEU A 8 -22.92 -27.30 14.83
CA LEU A 8 -22.20 -26.38 13.96
C LEU A 8 -22.13 -25.04 14.67
N VAL A 9 -20.96 -24.69 15.19
CA VAL A 9 -20.65 -23.32 15.55
C VAL A 9 -20.26 -22.64 14.24
N ALA A 10 -21.19 -21.87 13.66
CA ALA A 10 -20.85 -20.93 12.61
C ALA A 10 -19.93 -19.88 13.24
N GLY A 11 -18.62 -19.98 12.97
CA GLY A 11 -17.69 -18.92 13.25
C GLY A 11 -18.10 -17.71 12.44
N VAL A 12 -18.42 -16.61 13.12
CA VAL A 12 -18.47 -15.30 12.48
C VAL A 12 -17.03 -14.97 12.11
N VAL A 13 -16.67 -15.17 10.84
CA VAL A 13 -15.47 -14.57 10.27
C VAL A 13 -15.72 -13.07 10.24
N ASN A 14 -15.09 -12.36 11.18
CA ASN A 14 -14.96 -10.91 11.05
C ASN A 14 -13.93 -10.69 9.95
N ALA A 15 -14.39 -10.51 8.71
CA ALA A 15 -13.58 -9.85 7.70
C ALA A 15 -13.16 -8.50 8.30
N ARG A 16 -11.87 -8.35 8.61
CA ARG A 16 -11.36 -7.03 8.94
C ARG A 16 -11.48 -6.21 7.67
N PRO A 17 -12.09 -5.02 7.68
CA PRO A 17 -11.98 -4.14 6.53
C PRO A 17 -10.48 -3.95 6.28
N ARG A 18 -10.03 -4.20 5.04
CA ARG A 18 -8.67 -3.82 4.61
C ARG A 18 -8.50 -2.36 5.00
N THR A 19 -7.55 -2.09 5.89
CA THR A 19 -7.12 -0.73 6.13
C THR A 19 -6.45 -0.28 4.84
N SER A 20 -6.81 0.90 4.34
CA SER A 20 -6.13 1.47 3.19
C SER A 20 -4.67 1.75 3.56
N MET A 21 -3.74 1.56 2.61
CA MET A 21 -2.31 1.79 2.81
C MET A 21 -2.03 3.30 2.92
N ASP A 22 -1.31 3.69 3.97
CA ASP A 22 -0.79 5.05 4.16
C ASP A 22 0.64 5.06 3.63
N CYS A 23 0.88 5.73 2.50
CA CYS A 23 2.20 5.86 1.88
C CYS A 23 3.16 6.66 2.76
N GLY A 24 2.63 7.52 3.64
CA GLY A 24 3.39 8.41 4.51
C GLY A 24 3.93 9.64 3.80
N THR A 25 4.39 10.60 4.60
CA THR A 25 4.84 11.91 4.13
C THR A 25 6.00 11.82 3.12
N GLY A 26 5.89 12.59 2.04
CA GLY A 26 6.93 12.76 1.03
C GLY A 26 7.06 11.59 0.05
N VAL A 27 6.16 10.60 0.12
CA VAL A 27 6.10 9.43 -0.77
C VAL A 27 4.89 9.60 -1.70
N LYS A 28 5.13 9.59 -3.02
CA LYS A 28 4.02 9.71 -4.00
C LYS A 28 3.45 8.38 -4.46
N LEU A 29 4.22 7.31 -4.37
CA LEU A 29 3.84 6.01 -4.91
C LEU A 29 4.07 4.93 -3.87
N CYS A 30 2.98 4.27 -3.47
CA CYS A 30 3.03 3.05 -2.69
C CYS A 30 1.93 2.08 -3.11
N GLY A 31 2.10 0.83 -2.72
CA GLY A 31 1.12 -0.21 -2.98
C GLY A 31 1.60 -1.58 -2.58
N VAL A 32 1.08 -2.60 -3.24
CA VAL A 32 1.39 -4.00 -2.93
C VAL A 32 1.95 -4.74 -4.12
N LEU A 33 3.02 -5.51 -3.88
CA LEU A 33 3.42 -6.61 -4.76
C LEU A 33 2.62 -7.85 -4.34
N THR A 34 1.73 -8.30 -5.21
CA THR A 34 0.85 -9.45 -4.97
C THR A 34 1.48 -10.71 -5.55
N LEU A 35 1.65 -11.72 -4.70
CA LEU A 35 2.24 -13.01 -5.03
C LEU A 35 1.23 -14.13 -4.79
N GLU A 36 1.00 -14.94 -5.80
CA GLU A 36 0.10 -16.09 -5.71
C GLU A 36 0.82 -17.30 -5.15
N SER A 37 0.16 -18.05 -4.27
CA SER A 37 0.74 -19.28 -3.72
C SER A 37 0.50 -20.53 -4.56
N GLY A 38 -0.41 -20.45 -5.54
CA GLY A 38 -0.94 -21.61 -6.27
C GLY A 38 -1.86 -22.51 -5.44
N LEU A 39 -2.24 -22.09 -4.23
CA LEU A 39 -3.19 -22.80 -3.36
C LEU A 39 -4.63 -22.31 -3.51
N GLY A 40 -4.87 -21.32 -4.37
CA GLY A 40 -6.18 -20.73 -4.58
C GLY A 40 -7.11 -21.67 -5.36
N SER A 41 -8.12 -21.09 -5.99
CA SER A 41 -9.06 -21.85 -6.82
C SER A 41 -9.25 -21.19 -8.18
N GLY A 42 -9.61 -21.96 -9.21
CA GLY A 42 -9.78 -21.42 -10.56
C GLY A 42 -8.44 -20.98 -11.14
N GLU A 43 -8.36 -19.73 -11.60
CA GLU A 43 -7.13 -19.15 -12.18
C GLU A 43 -5.99 -19.02 -11.15
N TYR A 44 -6.31 -19.05 -9.84
CA TYR A 44 -5.34 -18.98 -8.74
C TYR A 44 -4.78 -20.35 -8.30
N GLU A 45 -5.20 -21.44 -8.98
CA GLU A 45 -4.74 -22.80 -8.69
C GLU A 45 -3.67 -23.23 -9.69
N HIS A 46 -2.41 -23.28 -9.25
CA HIS A 46 -1.26 -23.70 -10.06
C HIS A 46 -0.18 -24.38 -9.21
N ASP A 47 0.81 -25.01 -9.86
CA ASP A 47 1.75 -25.91 -9.16
C ASP A 47 2.73 -25.16 -8.25
N LEU A 48 3.13 -23.94 -8.61
CA LEU A 48 4.20 -23.19 -7.96
C LEU A 48 3.82 -21.71 -7.81
N PRO A 49 4.21 -21.06 -6.69
CA PRO A 49 4.01 -19.62 -6.52
C PRO A 49 4.56 -18.78 -7.68
N CYS A 50 3.84 -17.74 -8.04
CA CYS A 50 4.19 -16.81 -9.12
C CYS A 50 3.75 -15.38 -8.78
N VAL A 51 4.12 -14.43 -9.63
CA VAL A 51 3.62 -13.06 -9.55
C VAL A 51 2.17 -13.00 -9.99
N HIS A 52 1.36 -12.20 -9.29
CA HIS A 52 0.10 -11.68 -9.83
C HIS A 52 0.33 -10.30 -10.43
N GLY A 53 0.84 -9.35 -9.64
CA GLY A 53 1.06 -7.99 -10.08
C GLY A 53 1.54 -7.04 -9.01
N LEU A 54 1.81 -5.80 -9.40
CA LEU A 54 2.12 -4.68 -8.53
C LEU A 54 0.98 -3.68 -8.62
N TRP A 55 0.33 -3.38 -7.51
CA TRP A 55 -0.88 -2.56 -7.52
C TRP A 55 -0.66 -1.29 -6.70
N PRO A 56 -0.42 -0.14 -7.36
CA PRO A 56 -0.43 1.16 -6.69
C PRO A 56 -1.77 1.41 -6.02
N GLU A 57 -1.75 1.93 -4.80
CA GLU A 57 -2.96 2.23 -4.00
C GLU A 57 -3.55 3.60 -4.36
N ASP A 58 -3.81 3.80 -5.66
CA ASP A 58 -4.29 5.06 -6.26
C ASP A 58 -5.82 5.27 -6.07
N GLY A 59 -6.47 4.34 -5.36
CA GLY A 59 -7.90 4.22 -5.12
C GLY A 59 -8.77 4.15 -6.37
N SER A 60 -8.24 3.64 -7.48
CA SER A 60 -9.03 3.22 -8.64
C SER A 60 -9.84 1.93 -8.37
N TYR A 61 -9.57 1.24 -7.24
CA TYR A 61 -10.18 -0.05 -6.86
C TYR A 61 -11.20 -0.02 -5.71
N GLY A 62 -11.80 1.13 -5.43
CA GLY A 62 -12.86 1.24 -4.42
C GLY A 62 -12.35 1.32 -2.97
N GLU A 63 -11.04 1.44 -2.79
CA GLU A 63 -10.40 1.96 -1.60
C GLU A 63 -10.98 3.36 -1.29
N LEU A 64 -11.39 3.59 -0.04
CA LEU A 64 -12.03 4.85 0.37
C LEU A 64 -11.02 5.99 0.55
N LEU A 65 -9.72 5.71 0.48
CA LEU A 65 -8.63 6.67 0.60
C LEU A 65 -7.62 6.40 -0.53
N ARG A 66 -7.09 7.48 -1.10
CA ARG A 66 -6.08 7.49 -2.16
C ARG A 66 -4.84 8.10 -1.54
N ASP A 67 -3.85 7.29 -1.22
CA ASP A 67 -2.59 7.81 -0.69
C ASP A 67 -1.43 7.67 -1.70
N SER A 68 -1.57 6.78 -2.69
CA SER A 68 -0.71 6.77 -3.86
C SER A 68 -1.26 7.72 -4.93
N GLU A 69 -0.39 8.49 -5.57
CA GLU A 69 -0.67 9.20 -6.81
C GLU A 69 -0.74 8.22 -7.99
N CYS A 70 -1.38 8.65 -9.08
CA CYS A 70 -1.26 7.98 -10.38
C CYS A 70 -0.28 8.79 -11.23
N LEU A 71 0.94 8.25 -11.41
CA LEU A 71 1.95 8.85 -12.26
C LEU A 71 1.99 8.09 -13.59
N ALA A 72 1.63 8.78 -14.68
CA ALA A 72 1.56 8.17 -16.00
C ALA A 72 2.97 7.84 -16.56
N PRO A 73 3.10 6.74 -17.31
CA PRO A 73 4.34 6.40 -18.00
C PRO A 73 4.59 7.29 -19.21
N ASP A 74 5.81 7.22 -19.74
CA ASP A 74 6.17 7.91 -20.98
C ASP A 74 5.54 7.25 -22.21
N SER A 75 5.23 5.95 -22.10
CA SER A 75 4.57 5.13 -23.13
C SER A 75 3.50 4.23 -22.52
N THR A 76 2.32 4.18 -23.14
CA THR A 76 1.20 3.28 -22.79
C THR A 76 1.09 2.10 -23.75
N ALA A 77 2.18 1.72 -24.41
CA ALA A 77 2.16 0.58 -25.33
C ALA A 77 2.07 -0.74 -24.57
N ASP A 78 1.22 -1.64 -25.05
CA ASP A 78 1.02 -2.96 -24.45
C ASP A 78 2.28 -3.84 -24.46
N PRO A 79 2.46 -4.73 -23.46
CA PRO A 79 3.44 -5.81 -23.53
C PRO A 79 3.19 -6.71 -24.75
N THR A 80 4.28 -7.19 -25.35
CA THR A 80 4.24 -8.10 -26.52
C THR A 80 5.12 -9.34 -26.36
N VAL A 81 5.70 -9.50 -25.17
CA VAL A 81 6.59 -10.61 -24.80
C VAL A 81 6.17 -11.10 -23.43
N VAL A 82 6.39 -12.37 -23.16
CA VAL A 82 6.17 -12.97 -21.84
C VAL A 82 7.33 -12.63 -20.92
N TYR A 83 7.02 -12.13 -19.72
CA TYR A 83 7.97 -11.93 -18.63
C TYR A 83 8.05 -13.19 -17.75
N GLU A 84 9.25 -13.71 -17.52
CA GLU A 84 9.44 -15.04 -16.93
C GLU A 84 8.82 -15.19 -15.53
N CYS A 85 8.74 -14.12 -14.74
CA CYS A 85 8.15 -14.15 -13.40
C CYS A 85 6.61 -14.31 -13.39
N TYR A 86 5.94 -14.07 -14.52
CA TYR A 86 4.50 -14.27 -14.73
C TYR A 86 4.14 -15.66 -15.22
N VAL A 87 5.14 -16.50 -15.54
CA VAL A 87 4.88 -17.85 -16.06
C VAL A 87 4.34 -18.74 -14.95
N SER A 88 3.03 -18.96 -14.99
CA SER A 88 2.34 -19.99 -14.22
C SER A 88 2.36 -21.33 -14.98
N SER A 89 2.24 -22.45 -14.26
CA SER A 89 2.33 -23.77 -14.88
C SER A 89 1.09 -24.09 -15.72
N GLY A 90 1.24 -24.17 -17.04
CA GLY A 90 0.21 -24.74 -17.94
C GLY A 90 -0.44 -23.73 -18.88
N ASP A 91 -0.14 -22.45 -18.73
CA ASP A 91 -0.62 -21.39 -19.62
C ASP A 91 0.19 -21.32 -20.91
N ASP A 92 -0.45 -20.84 -21.98
CA ASP A 92 0.24 -20.50 -23.22
C ASP A 92 0.64 -19.02 -23.26
N ASP A 93 1.62 -18.69 -24.09
CA ASP A 93 2.17 -17.33 -24.18
C ASP A 93 1.10 -16.27 -24.46
N ALA A 94 0.00 -16.61 -25.16
CA ALA A 94 -1.03 -15.63 -25.50
C ALA A 94 -1.93 -15.31 -24.30
N ASP A 95 -2.24 -16.30 -23.48
CA ASP A 95 -2.98 -16.11 -22.24
C ASP A 95 -2.14 -15.31 -21.23
N ILE A 96 -0.84 -15.60 -21.11
CA ILE A 96 0.08 -14.84 -20.26
C ILE A 96 0.19 -13.39 -20.72
N ILE A 97 0.40 -13.14 -22.03
CA ILE A 97 0.43 -11.77 -22.55
C ILE A 97 -0.90 -11.06 -22.30
N SER A 98 -2.04 -11.73 -22.45
CA SER A 98 -3.35 -11.11 -22.15
C SER A 98 -3.49 -10.69 -20.69
N PHE A 99 -2.88 -11.45 -19.78
CA PHE A 99 -2.85 -11.13 -18.36
C PHE A 99 -1.85 -10.01 -18.04
N GLU A 100 -0.67 -10.00 -18.67
CA GLU A 100 0.26 -8.88 -18.57
C GLU A 100 -0.36 -7.58 -19.11
N VAL A 101 -1.10 -7.62 -20.22
CA VAL A 101 -1.87 -6.46 -20.71
C VAL A 101 -2.87 -5.97 -19.64
N HIS A 102 -3.56 -6.90 -18.97
CA HIS A 102 -4.44 -6.53 -17.86
C HIS A 102 -3.68 -5.83 -16.75
N GLU A 103 -2.58 -6.39 -16.26
CA GLU A 103 -1.78 -5.77 -15.19
C GLU A 103 -1.22 -4.41 -15.60
N TRP A 104 -0.82 -4.26 -16.87
CA TRP A 104 -0.31 -3.02 -17.42
C TRP A 104 -1.40 -1.93 -17.49
N GLU A 105 -2.46 -2.14 -18.27
CA GLU A 105 -3.53 -1.14 -18.49
C GLU A 105 -4.21 -0.73 -17.17
N LYS A 106 -4.26 -1.67 -16.23
CA LYS A 106 -5.04 -1.53 -15.01
C LYS A 106 -4.26 -0.96 -13.83
N HIS A 107 -2.97 -1.26 -13.75
CA HIS A 107 -2.12 -0.93 -12.60
C HIS A 107 -0.83 -0.22 -13.05
N GLY A 108 -0.15 -0.75 -14.06
CA GLY A 108 1.12 -0.21 -14.54
C GLY A 108 1.07 1.20 -15.11
N GLU A 109 -0.03 1.58 -15.78
CA GLU A 109 -0.21 2.93 -16.32
C GLU A 109 -0.30 4.05 -15.26
N CYS A 110 -0.39 3.69 -13.97
CA CYS A 110 -0.34 4.62 -12.84
C CYS A 110 0.88 4.41 -11.94
N ALA A 111 1.77 3.47 -12.26
CA ALA A 111 2.87 3.06 -11.40
C ALA A 111 4.10 3.98 -11.46
N GLY A 112 4.06 5.06 -12.23
CA GLY A 112 5.16 6.02 -12.39
C GLY A 112 6.42 5.45 -13.02
N VAL A 113 6.32 4.35 -13.75
CA VAL A 113 7.40 3.69 -14.49
C VAL A 113 7.60 4.32 -15.88
N GLU A 114 8.71 4.04 -16.57
CA GLU A 114 8.97 4.59 -17.91
C GLU A 114 8.00 4.04 -18.96
N ASP A 115 7.85 2.71 -18.99
CA ASP A 115 6.97 1.98 -19.89
C ASP A 115 6.66 0.58 -19.32
N GLN A 116 5.98 -0.25 -20.12
CA GLN A 116 5.64 -1.62 -19.75
C GLN A 116 6.89 -2.50 -19.46
N GLU A 117 8.01 -2.29 -20.16
CA GLU A 117 9.20 -3.12 -19.96
C GLU A 117 9.85 -2.81 -18.61
N ASP A 118 9.92 -1.52 -18.26
CA ASP A 118 10.36 -1.07 -16.95
C ASP A 118 9.45 -1.63 -15.83
N TYR A 119 8.13 -1.54 -15.99
CA TYR A 119 7.15 -2.07 -15.05
C TYR A 119 7.38 -3.54 -14.71
N PHE A 120 7.37 -4.42 -15.72
CA PHE A 120 7.50 -5.85 -15.50
C PHE A 120 8.89 -6.26 -15.04
N THR A 121 9.94 -5.54 -15.47
CA THR A 121 11.31 -5.79 -15.00
C THR A 121 11.43 -5.53 -13.51
N GLN A 122 10.94 -4.38 -13.03
CA GLN A 122 10.97 -4.04 -11.61
C GLN A 122 10.16 -5.04 -10.76
N ILE A 123 9.00 -5.47 -11.26
CA ILE A 123 8.18 -6.50 -10.61
C ILE A 123 8.96 -7.81 -10.47
N CYS A 124 9.54 -8.31 -11.56
CA CYS A 124 10.29 -9.56 -11.55
C CYS A 124 11.50 -9.49 -10.59
N ASP A 125 12.20 -8.35 -10.56
CA ASP A 125 13.33 -8.14 -9.67
C ASP A 125 12.91 -8.15 -8.19
N MET A 126 11.84 -7.45 -7.83
CA MET A 126 11.30 -7.47 -6.46
C MET A 126 10.75 -8.84 -6.04
N ALA A 127 10.09 -9.55 -6.96
CA ALA A 127 9.39 -10.80 -6.67
C ALA A 127 10.32 -12.01 -6.53
N SER A 128 11.50 -11.99 -7.15
CA SER A 128 12.40 -13.14 -7.28
C SER A 128 12.69 -13.85 -5.94
N ASP A 129 13.12 -13.10 -4.93
CA ASP A 129 13.47 -13.66 -3.62
C ASP A 129 12.22 -14.14 -2.84
N PRO A 130 11.15 -13.33 -2.65
CA PRO A 130 9.91 -13.77 -2.03
C PRO A 130 9.29 -15.02 -2.68
N VAL A 131 9.21 -15.07 -4.01
CA VAL A 131 8.66 -16.23 -4.75
C VAL A 131 9.52 -17.47 -4.54
N ALA A 132 10.84 -17.34 -4.50
CA ALA A 132 11.73 -18.47 -4.20
C ALA A 132 11.49 -19.03 -2.78
N ILE A 133 11.22 -18.15 -1.81
CA ILE A 133 10.88 -18.53 -0.42
C ILE A 133 9.54 -19.25 -0.39
N MET A 134 8.50 -18.66 -1.00
CA MET A 134 7.17 -19.26 -1.10
C MET A 134 7.24 -20.63 -1.78
N THR A 135 8.00 -20.74 -2.87
CA THR A 135 8.20 -22.00 -3.61
C THR A 135 8.81 -23.09 -2.72
N LYS A 136 9.87 -22.77 -1.97
CA LYS A 136 10.47 -23.72 -1.04
C LYS A 136 9.48 -24.19 0.02
N THR A 137 8.65 -23.28 0.53
CA THR A 137 7.62 -23.59 1.52
C THR A 137 6.51 -24.45 0.91
N ARG A 138 6.03 -24.12 -0.29
CA ARG A 138 5.04 -24.89 -1.08
C ARG A 138 5.50 -26.33 -1.27
N LEU A 139 6.72 -26.52 -1.78
CA LEU A 139 7.31 -27.84 -2.03
C LEU A 139 7.54 -28.65 -0.75
N SER A 140 7.58 -28.01 0.40
CA SER A 140 7.65 -28.66 1.72
C SER A 140 6.26 -29.01 2.29
N GLY A 141 5.18 -28.73 1.56
CA GLY A 141 3.80 -28.95 1.96
C GLY A 141 3.22 -27.86 2.87
N GLY A 142 3.83 -26.67 2.90
CA GLY A 142 3.30 -25.51 3.62
C GLY A 142 2.06 -24.93 2.94
N ASP A 143 1.18 -24.36 3.74
CA ASP A 143 0.03 -23.56 3.30
C ASP A 143 0.41 -22.07 3.17
N ILE A 144 -0.57 -21.22 2.83
CA ILE A 144 -0.36 -19.77 2.66
C ILE A 144 0.19 -19.10 3.93
N TYR A 145 -0.22 -19.56 5.12
CA TYR A 145 0.26 -19.02 6.39
C TYR A 145 1.71 -19.42 6.67
N ALA A 146 2.10 -20.65 6.35
CA ALA A 146 3.50 -21.05 6.40
C ALA A 146 4.37 -20.25 5.42
N MET A 147 3.82 -19.89 4.25
CA MET A 147 4.51 -19.01 3.30
C MET A 147 4.68 -17.60 3.86
N ASN A 148 3.60 -17.01 4.38
CA ASN A 148 3.63 -15.73 5.08
C ASN A 148 4.70 -15.72 6.18
N ASP A 149 4.69 -16.71 7.08
CA ASP A 149 5.67 -16.81 8.17
C ASP A 149 7.10 -16.89 7.64
N ALA A 150 7.34 -17.60 6.53
CA ALA A 150 8.65 -17.72 5.91
C ALA A 150 9.12 -16.42 5.24
N VAL A 151 8.23 -15.70 4.57
CA VAL A 151 8.50 -14.41 3.92
C VAL A 151 8.78 -13.33 4.97
N VAL A 152 7.96 -13.25 6.03
CA VAL A 152 8.19 -12.35 7.17
C VAL A 152 9.50 -12.68 7.90
N ALA A 153 9.79 -13.96 8.11
CA ALA A 153 11.07 -14.38 8.72
C ALA A 153 12.29 -14.03 7.87
N ALA A 154 12.12 -13.81 6.56
CA ALA A 154 13.17 -13.35 5.66
C ALA A 154 13.35 -11.82 5.64
N GLY A 155 12.48 -11.08 6.34
CA GLY A 155 12.59 -9.62 6.50
C GLY A 155 11.68 -8.80 5.59
N TYR A 156 10.77 -9.44 4.86
CA TYR A 156 9.78 -8.74 4.03
C TYR A 156 8.53 -8.44 4.86
N GLU A 157 7.98 -7.23 4.74
CA GLU A 157 6.66 -6.94 5.30
C GLU A 157 5.58 -7.54 4.38
N VAL A 158 4.71 -8.35 4.97
CA VAL A 158 3.46 -8.78 4.34
C VAL A 158 2.36 -7.87 4.88
N TYR A 159 1.86 -6.99 4.03
CA TYR A 159 0.82 -6.02 4.34
C TYR A 159 -0.51 -6.71 4.65
N ASP A 160 -0.88 -7.69 3.80
CA ASP A 160 -2.09 -8.49 3.97
C ASP A 160 -1.91 -9.91 3.41
N VAL A 161 -2.77 -10.82 3.85
CA VAL A 161 -2.90 -12.18 3.30
C VAL A 161 -4.29 -12.31 2.72
N ASP A 162 -4.39 -12.47 1.41
CA ASP A 162 -5.65 -12.78 0.74
C ASP A 162 -5.94 -14.27 0.92
N GLU A 163 -6.81 -14.62 1.86
CA GLU A 163 -7.19 -16.01 2.11
C GLU A 163 -8.11 -16.59 1.02
N ASP A 164 -8.87 -15.74 0.33
CA ASP A 164 -9.86 -16.17 -0.65
C ASP A 164 -9.17 -16.64 -1.94
N ASP A 165 -8.19 -15.87 -2.41
CA ASP A 165 -7.39 -16.19 -3.60
C ASP A 165 -6.00 -16.79 -3.27
N ALA A 166 -5.69 -16.96 -1.97
CA ALA A 166 -4.44 -17.51 -1.44
C ALA A 166 -3.19 -16.76 -1.91
N GLN A 167 -3.14 -15.45 -1.64
CA GLN A 167 -2.07 -14.54 -2.06
C GLN A 167 -1.41 -13.84 -0.87
N LEU A 168 -0.15 -13.46 -1.04
CA LEU A 168 0.55 -12.55 -0.13
C LEU A 168 0.65 -11.18 -0.80
N LEU A 169 0.27 -10.13 -0.07
CA LEU A 169 0.38 -8.75 -0.51
C LEU A 169 1.55 -8.12 0.24
N LEU A 170 2.70 -7.96 -0.42
CA LEU A 170 3.90 -7.40 0.18
C LEU A 170 3.93 -5.89 -0.04
N SER A 171 4.23 -5.12 1.00
CA SER A 171 4.25 -3.67 0.91
C SER A 171 5.41 -3.17 0.05
N ALA A 172 5.11 -2.23 -0.85
CA ALA A 172 6.04 -1.68 -1.82
C ALA A 172 5.87 -0.17 -1.96
N CYS A 173 6.96 0.53 -2.30
CA CYS A 173 6.95 1.96 -2.60
C CYS A 173 7.95 2.29 -3.70
N SER A 174 7.78 3.45 -4.36
CA SER A 174 8.68 3.92 -5.42
C SER A 174 9.45 5.17 -5.00
N THR A 175 10.74 5.24 -5.35
CA THR A 175 11.58 6.43 -5.15
C THR A 175 11.27 7.51 -6.19
N PRO A 176 11.70 8.77 -5.98
CA PRO A 176 11.58 9.83 -6.99
C PRO A 176 12.20 9.49 -8.35
N GLU A 177 13.21 8.62 -8.37
CA GLU A 177 13.82 8.06 -9.58
C GLU A 177 12.99 6.93 -10.23
N ARG A 178 11.72 6.77 -9.82
CA ARG A 178 10.76 5.81 -10.40
C ARG A 178 11.18 4.35 -10.20
N THR A 179 11.89 4.07 -9.12
CA THR A 179 12.35 2.72 -8.77
C THR A 179 11.52 2.16 -7.61
N TRP A 180 10.76 1.11 -7.88
CA TRP A 180 10.00 0.35 -6.91
C TRP A 180 10.89 -0.56 -6.07
N MET A 181 10.55 -0.66 -4.79
CA MET A 181 11.18 -1.59 -3.86
C MET A 181 10.18 -2.12 -2.83
N LEU A 182 10.49 -3.29 -2.28
CA LEU A 182 9.81 -3.81 -1.10
C LEU A 182 10.35 -3.10 0.14
N SER A 183 9.44 -2.55 0.94
CA SER A 183 9.77 -1.86 2.19
C SER A 183 8.61 -2.01 3.17
N ALA A 184 8.87 -2.00 4.47
CA ALA A 184 7.78 -1.86 5.42
C ALA A 184 7.12 -0.49 5.24
N VAL A 185 5.80 -0.41 5.42
CA VAL A 185 5.02 0.84 5.32
C VAL A 185 5.59 1.91 6.24
N ALA A 186 6.00 1.52 7.45
CA ALA A 186 6.61 2.43 8.43
C ALA A 186 7.93 3.06 7.96
N ASP A 187 8.60 2.44 6.98
CA ASP A 187 9.89 2.87 6.44
C ASP A 187 9.76 3.61 5.09
N PHE A 188 8.55 3.69 4.51
CA PHE A 188 8.32 4.34 3.21
C PHE A 188 8.85 5.78 3.16
N PRO A 189 8.57 6.69 4.13
CA PRO A 189 9.12 8.05 4.08
C PRO A 189 10.65 8.10 4.05
N THR A 190 11.33 7.10 4.63
CA THR A 190 12.80 7.06 4.66
C THR A 190 13.37 6.46 3.36
N ASN A 191 12.72 5.42 2.82
CA ASN A 191 13.26 4.65 1.70
C ASN A 191 12.80 5.17 0.33
N CYS A 192 11.61 5.75 0.28
CA CYS A 192 10.91 6.17 -0.95
C CYS A 192 10.47 7.63 -0.91
N GLY A 193 10.76 8.35 0.18
CA GLY A 193 10.44 9.77 0.30
C GLY A 193 11.30 10.68 -0.59
N GLY A 194 11.08 11.99 -0.49
CA GLY A 194 11.86 13.00 -1.22
C GLY A 194 11.24 13.41 -2.56
N TRP A 195 9.98 13.07 -2.81
CA TRP A 195 9.26 13.46 -4.02
C TRP A 195 8.91 14.95 -4.11
N ASP A 196 9.03 15.65 -2.98
CA ASP A 196 8.80 17.10 -2.85
C ASP A 196 10.10 17.91 -2.84
N ASP A 197 11.25 17.23 -2.91
CA ASP A 197 12.58 17.84 -3.00
C ASP A 197 12.97 18.15 -4.47
N GLU A 198 12.01 18.29 -5.39
CA GLU A 198 12.27 19.04 -6.63
C GLU A 198 12.52 20.50 -6.23
N VAL A 199 13.79 20.73 -5.89
CA VAL A 199 14.46 22.01 -5.74
C VAL A 199 14.06 22.89 -6.93
N THR A 200 13.03 23.72 -6.75
CA THR A 200 13.05 25.04 -7.36
C THR A 200 14.23 25.75 -6.71
N ASP A 201 15.41 25.61 -7.31
CA ASP A 201 16.60 26.46 -7.07
C ASP A 201 16.31 27.87 -7.60
N ASP A 202 15.14 28.41 -7.26
CA ASP A 202 14.93 29.84 -7.23
C ASP A 202 15.33 30.22 -5.82
N GLY A 203 16.63 30.52 -5.66
CA GLY A 203 17.20 31.02 -4.42
C GLY A 203 16.52 32.31 -3.97
N ASP A 204 15.35 32.19 -3.36
CA ASP A 204 14.64 33.25 -2.68
C ASP A 204 14.70 32.96 -1.18
N ASP A 205 15.42 33.84 -0.49
CA ASP A 205 15.47 34.02 0.95
C ASP A 205 14.13 34.58 1.45
N GLY A 206 13.04 33.99 0.95
CA GLY A 206 11.68 34.50 0.97
C GLY A 206 10.92 33.91 2.13
N THR A 207 10.73 34.73 3.15
CA THR A 207 9.78 34.56 4.25
C THR A 207 8.33 34.60 3.74
N ASP A 208 7.95 33.67 2.87
CA ASP A 208 6.62 33.66 2.28
C ASP A 208 5.65 32.87 3.17
N ASP A 209 4.55 33.53 3.49
CA ASP A 209 3.46 33.07 4.34
C ASP A 209 2.91 31.71 3.87
N GLU A 210 3.33 30.62 4.49
CA GLU A 210 2.71 29.30 4.27
C GLU A 210 1.23 29.37 4.64
N SER A 211 0.35 28.94 3.73
CA SER A 211 -1.10 28.87 3.96
C SER A 211 -1.57 27.43 4.01
N CYS A 212 -2.39 27.09 5.00
CA CYS A 212 -2.94 25.77 5.24
C CYS A 212 -4.31 25.63 4.57
N VAL A 213 -4.43 24.78 3.54
CA VAL A 213 -5.68 24.55 2.81
C VAL A 213 -6.34 23.24 3.28
N PRO A 214 -7.63 23.22 3.67
CA PRO A 214 -8.24 22.03 4.25
C PRO A 214 -8.17 20.79 3.33
N ASN A 215 -7.68 19.68 3.89
CA ASN A 215 -7.40 18.40 3.21
C ASN A 215 -6.24 18.41 2.20
N GLU A 216 -5.44 19.48 2.16
CA GLU A 216 -4.15 19.47 1.45
C GLU A 216 -3.02 19.19 2.46
N HIS A 217 -1.87 18.77 1.95
CA HIS A 217 -0.72 18.47 2.79
C HIS A 217 -0.25 19.77 3.47
N GLY A 218 -0.10 19.72 4.80
CA GLY A 218 0.26 20.89 5.61
C GLY A 218 1.74 20.89 6.00
N PRO A 219 2.24 22.01 6.53
CA PRO A 219 3.58 22.03 7.11
C PRO A 219 3.67 21.05 8.29
N PRO A 220 4.85 20.44 8.52
CA PRO A 220 5.06 19.54 9.65
C PRO A 220 4.82 20.27 10.97
N CYS A 221 4.15 19.61 11.91
CA CYS A 221 3.84 20.19 13.22
C CYS A 221 3.93 19.14 14.34
N ASP A 222 4.47 19.56 15.48
CA ASP A 222 4.55 18.79 16.73
C ASP A 222 3.45 19.22 17.71
N SER A 223 2.92 20.44 17.56
CA SER A 223 1.91 21.02 18.43
C SER A 223 1.15 22.15 17.72
N ASP A 224 0.05 22.61 18.34
CA ASP A 224 -0.73 23.74 17.80
C ASP A 224 0.04 25.06 17.79
N ASP A 225 1.12 25.18 18.57
CA ASP A 225 1.99 26.37 18.54
C ASP A 225 2.74 26.47 17.21
N ASP A 226 2.92 25.36 16.49
CA ASP A 226 3.58 25.35 15.17
C ASP A 226 2.67 25.89 14.06
N CYS A 227 1.36 25.96 14.29
CA CYS A 227 0.42 26.66 13.38
C CYS A 227 0.52 28.19 13.49
N VAL A 228 1.22 28.74 14.48
CA VAL A 228 1.27 30.19 14.70
C VAL A 228 2.08 30.86 13.60
N GLY A 229 1.40 31.61 12.74
CA GLY A 229 2.02 32.34 11.62
C GLY A 229 1.77 31.69 10.26
N VAL A 230 1.23 30.47 10.23
CA VAL A 230 0.75 29.81 9.02
C VAL A 230 -0.67 30.29 8.74
N THR A 231 -0.90 30.92 7.60
CA THR A 231 -2.22 31.43 7.20
C THR A 231 -3.22 30.27 7.17
N ASP A 232 -4.42 30.44 7.74
CA ASP A 232 -5.47 29.41 7.79
C ASP A 232 -5.13 28.09 8.52
N CYS A 233 -4.00 27.99 9.24
CA CYS A 233 -3.68 26.84 10.09
C CYS A 233 -4.46 26.90 11.40
N VAL A 234 -5.47 26.05 11.54
CA VAL A 234 -6.37 26.08 12.71
C VAL A 234 -5.77 25.34 13.91
N ARG A 235 -5.04 24.24 13.67
CA ARG A 235 -4.37 23.41 14.68
C ARG A 235 -3.46 22.37 14.01
N CYS A 236 -2.56 21.77 14.78
CA CYS A 236 -1.83 20.60 14.33
C CYS A 236 -2.77 19.38 14.31
N ALA A 237 -2.99 18.81 13.12
CA ALA A 237 -3.87 17.66 12.95
C ALA A 237 -3.19 16.33 13.30
N HIS A 238 -1.86 16.28 13.25
CA HIS A 238 -1.03 15.07 13.33
C HIS A 238 -1.42 13.99 12.29
N SER A 239 -2.00 14.41 11.18
CA SER A 239 -2.36 13.52 10.06
C SER A 239 -1.51 13.74 8.82
N GLY A 240 -0.59 14.71 8.81
CA GLY A 240 0.09 15.19 7.61
C GLY A 240 -0.70 16.22 6.78
N TYR A 241 -2.00 16.37 7.05
CA TYR A 241 -2.90 17.25 6.30
C TYR A 241 -3.43 18.42 7.12
N CYS A 242 -3.64 19.53 6.44
CA CYS A 242 -4.32 20.71 6.94
C CYS A 242 -5.78 20.44 7.29
N THR A 243 -6.25 20.99 8.40
CA THR A 243 -7.62 20.82 8.90
C THR A 243 -8.29 22.15 9.20
N ASP A 244 -9.57 22.28 8.84
CA ASP A 244 -10.43 23.39 9.25
C ASP A 244 -11.15 23.12 10.58
N VAL A 245 -10.95 21.94 11.19
CA VAL A 245 -11.61 21.53 12.43
C VAL A 245 -10.89 22.15 13.62
N PRO A 246 -11.50 23.14 14.32
CA PRO A 246 -10.89 23.75 15.49
C PRO A 246 -10.73 22.74 16.62
N LEU A 247 -9.78 22.99 17.53
CA LEU A 247 -9.79 22.32 18.83
C LEU A 247 -11.19 22.50 19.43
N VAL A 248 -11.91 21.40 19.59
CA VAL A 248 -13.18 21.43 20.32
C VAL A 248 -12.81 21.90 21.71
N ALA A 249 -13.11 23.15 22.03
CA ALA A 249 -12.86 23.71 23.34
C ALA A 249 -13.61 22.82 24.34
N LEU A 250 -12.89 21.91 25.00
CA LEU A 250 -13.41 21.13 26.09
C LEU A 250 -13.82 22.17 27.14
N ASN A 251 -15.11 22.48 27.17
CA ASN A 251 -15.69 23.36 28.17
C ASN A 251 -15.47 22.69 29.52
N VAL A 252 -14.36 23.03 30.17
CA VAL A 252 -14.07 22.70 31.56
C VAL A 252 -15.03 23.54 32.40
N THR A 253 -16.28 23.10 32.46
CA THR A 253 -17.20 23.52 33.52
C THR A 253 -16.75 22.81 34.79
N SER A 254 -15.77 23.40 35.46
CA SER A 254 -15.44 23.03 36.84
C SER A 254 -16.69 23.20 37.70
N PRO A 255 -17.12 22.17 38.45
CA PRO A 255 -18.26 22.30 39.35
C PRO A 255 -17.92 23.26 40.48
N VAL A 256 -18.61 24.40 40.52
CA VAL A 256 -18.58 25.33 41.65
C VAL A 256 -19.10 24.61 42.89
N ALA A 257 -18.21 24.38 43.85
CA ALA A 257 -18.55 23.87 45.17
C ALA A 257 -19.53 24.84 45.86
N LYS A 258 -20.78 24.41 46.04
CA LYS A 258 -21.74 25.11 46.90
C LYS A 258 -21.29 24.98 48.36
N LYS A 259 -20.87 26.11 48.92
CA LYS A 259 -20.61 26.28 50.35
C LYS A 259 -21.95 26.23 51.09
N SER A 260 -22.15 25.18 51.89
CA SER A 260 -23.26 25.09 52.83
C SER A 260 -23.01 26.07 53.99
N THR A 261 -23.97 26.94 54.24
CA THR A 261 -24.08 27.70 55.49
C THR A 261 -25.49 27.50 56.04
N ASN A 262 -25.51 26.86 57.22
CA ASN A 262 -26.53 26.80 58.29
C ASN A 262 -28.01 26.98 57.95
#